data_AF-A0A934KTX1-F1
#
_entry.id   AF-A0A934KTX1-F1
#
_cell.length_a   1.000
_cell.length_b   1.000
_cell.length_c   1.000
_cell.angle_alpha   90.00
_cell.angle_beta   90.00
_cell.angle_gamma   90.00
#
_symmetry.space_group_name_H-M   'P 1'
#
loop_
_entity.id
_entity.type
_entity.pdbx_description
1 polymer ?
#
loop_
_entity_poly.entity_id
_entity_poly.type
_entity_poly.pdbx_seq_one_letter_code
_entity_poly.pdbx_strand_id
1 'polypeptide(L)'
;MLQPLGSGKDVFGEMLGNLVQGVNEKQAVSKDTVNALLAGQNVPLHQAMIAMEEASVSFQLMVEVRNKLLESYQELMRMQV
;
A
#
# COMPACT_ATOMS: atom_id res chain seq x y z
N MET A 1 25.20 7.29 -19.15
CA MET A 1 23.90 7.50 -19.81
C MET A 1 22.87 7.68 -18.72
N LEU A 2 22.42 8.91 -18.47
CA LEU A 2 21.36 9.19 -17.50
C LEU A 2 20.04 9.08 -18.27
N GLN A 3 19.23 8.07 -17.96
CA GLN A 3 17.90 7.94 -18.55
C GLN A 3 17.05 9.14 -18.14
N PRO A 4 16.25 9.72 -19.05
CA PRO A 4 15.35 10.79 -18.69
C PRO A 4 14.29 10.19 -17.76
N LEU A 5 14.21 10.70 -16.53
CA LEU A 5 13.08 10.45 -15.65
C LEU A 5 11.82 10.82 -16.45
N GLY A 6 10.96 9.83 -16.72
CA GLY A 6 9.67 10.06 -17.35
C GLY A 6 8.94 11.20 -16.64
N SER A 7 8.08 11.92 -17.38
CA SER A 7 7.27 13.04 -16.90
C SER A 7 6.81 12.78 -15.46
N GLY A 8 6.98 13.73 -14.52
CA GLY A 8 6.72 13.49 -13.07
C GLY A 8 5.32 12.93 -12.72
N LYS A 9 4.39 12.94 -13.67
CA LYS A 9 3.09 12.27 -13.61
C LYS A 9 3.17 10.74 -13.68
N ASP A 10 4.12 10.18 -14.43
CA ASP A 10 4.34 8.74 -14.56
C ASP A 10 4.95 8.16 -13.28
N VAL A 11 5.96 8.83 -12.71
CA VAL A 11 6.59 8.43 -11.44
C VAL A 11 5.59 8.44 -10.27
N PHE A 12 4.68 9.42 -10.24
CA PHE A 12 3.61 9.47 -9.23
C PHE A 12 2.62 8.31 -9.38
N GLY A 13 2.14 8.05 -10.60
CA GLY A 13 1.20 6.97 -10.88
C GLY A 13 1.80 5.60 -10.53
N GLU A 14 3.08 5.40 -10.84
CA GLU A 14 3.81 4.18 -10.55
C GLU A 14 4.01 3.97 -9.04
N MET A 15 4.40 5.02 -8.30
CA MET A 15 4.56 4.95 -6.85
C MET A 15 3.23 4.66 -6.13
N LEU A 16 2.15 5.34 -6.52
CA LEU A 16 0.82 5.09 -5.97
C LEU A 16 0.32 3.68 -6.31
N GLY A 17 0.55 3.23 -7.54
CA GLY A 17 0.24 1.87 -7.97
C GLY A 17 0.96 0.82 -7.12
N ASN A 18 2.26 1.00 -6.88
CA ASN A 18 3.07 0.09 -6.06
C ASN A 18 2.61 0.04 -4.61
N LEU A 19 2.21 1.19 -4.03
CA LEU A 19 1.67 1.24 -2.67
C LEU A 19 0.34 0.49 -2.54
N VAL A 20 -0.57 0.69 -3.49
CA VAL A 20 -1.87 0.00 -3.53
C VAL A 20 -1.66 -1.51 -3.71
N GLN A 21 -0.76 -1.90 -4.62
CA GLN A 21 -0.40 -3.29 -4.86
C GLN A 21 0.11 -3.96 -3.55
N GLY A 22 1.03 -3.31 -2.84
CA GLY A 22 1.59 -3.85 -1.59
C GLY A 22 0.55 -4.03 -0.48
N VAL A 23 -0.39 -3.08 -0.32
CA VAL A 23 -1.50 -3.24 0.65
C VAL A 23 -2.45 -4.35 0.24
N ASN A 24 -2.76 -4.48 -1.05
CA ASN A 24 -3.63 -5.53 -1.55
C ASN A 24 -3.03 -6.93 -1.31
N GLU A 25 -1.72 -7.09 -1.50
CA GLU A 25 -1.01 -8.33 -1.18
C GLU A 25 -1.10 -8.69 0.30
N LYS A 26 -0.89 -7.70 1.20
CA LYS A 26 -1.04 -7.91 2.65
C LYS A 26 -2.48 -8.26 3.05
N GLN A 27 -3.47 -7.63 2.44
CA GLN A 27 -4.88 -7.97 2.65
C GLN A 27 -5.22 -9.38 2.17
N ALA A 28 -4.69 -9.81 1.01
CA ALA A 28 -4.88 -11.16 0.50
C ALA A 28 -4.29 -12.22 1.44
N VAL A 29 -3.04 -12.02 1.90
CA VAL A 29 -2.38 -12.92 2.86
C VAL A 29 -3.18 -13.03 4.17
N SER A 30 -3.64 -11.91 4.70
CA SER A 30 -4.49 -11.88 5.90
C SER A 30 -5.77 -12.70 5.70
N LYS A 31 -6.47 -12.48 4.59
CA LYS A 31 -7.70 -13.18 4.25
C LYS A 31 -7.48 -14.69 4.10
N ASP A 32 -6.41 -15.10 3.43
CA ASP A 32 -6.08 -16.51 3.24
C ASP A 32 -5.72 -17.18 4.56
N THR A 33 -4.96 -16.50 5.42
CA THR A 33 -4.57 -17.02 6.74
C THR A 33 -5.79 -17.18 7.66
N VAL A 34 -6.71 -16.22 7.63
CA VAL A 34 -7.98 -16.31 8.36
C VAL A 34 -8.87 -17.43 7.82
N ASN A 35 -8.99 -17.56 6.50
CA ASN A 35 -9.78 -18.65 5.89
C ASN A 35 -9.21 -20.03 6.23
N ALA A 36 -7.89 -20.19 6.19
CA ALA A 36 -7.21 -21.43 6.56
C ALA A 36 -7.46 -21.80 8.04
N LEU A 37 -7.39 -20.81 8.94
CA LEU A 37 -7.72 -20.98 10.35
C LEU A 37 -9.19 -21.43 10.53
N LEU A 38 -10.14 -20.76 9.86
CA LEU A 38 -11.57 -21.10 9.93
C LEU A 38 -11.88 -22.48 9.31
N ALA A 39 -11.11 -22.90 8.31
CA ALA A 39 -11.19 -24.22 7.71
C ALA A 39 -10.60 -25.34 8.58
N GLY A 40 -10.07 -25.02 9.76
CA GLY A 40 -9.45 -25.98 10.67
C GLY A 40 -8.08 -26.48 10.19
N GLN A 41 -7.44 -25.76 9.26
CA GLN A 41 -6.04 -26.02 8.93
C GLN A 41 -5.16 -25.67 10.13
N ASN A 42 -3.99 -26.30 10.22
CA ASN A 42 -3.05 -26.13 11.34
C ASN A 42 -2.32 -24.77 11.28
N VAL A 43 -3.06 -23.68 11.12
CA VAL A 43 -2.59 -22.30 11.18
C VAL A 43 -2.73 -21.82 12.62
N PRO A 44 -1.63 -21.42 13.28
CA PRO A 44 -1.73 -20.86 14.62
C PRO A 44 -2.55 -19.57 14.61
N LEU A 45 -3.49 -19.43 15.56
CA LEU A 45 -4.33 -18.22 15.71
C LEU A 45 -3.50 -16.92 15.72
N HIS A 46 -2.33 -16.92 16.35
CA HIS A 46 -1.46 -15.75 16.41
C HIS A 46 -0.93 -15.32 15.04
N GLN A 47 -0.72 -16.24 14.09
CA GLN A 47 -0.30 -15.88 12.73
C GLN A 47 -1.41 -15.15 11.97
N ALA A 48 -2.66 -15.61 12.12
CA ALA A 48 -3.80 -14.90 11.55
C ALA A 48 -3.94 -13.50 12.14
N MET A 49 -3.79 -13.35 13.46
CA MET A 49 -3.82 -12.04 14.11
C MET A 49 -2.67 -11.12 13.65
N ILE A 50 -1.45 -11.64 13.51
CA ILE A 50 -0.31 -10.87 13.00
C ILE A 50 -0.56 -10.42 11.55
N ALA A 51 -1.03 -11.31 10.69
CA ALA A 51 -1.32 -10.98 9.29
C ALA A 51 -2.42 -9.90 9.17
N MET A 52 -3.43 -9.95 10.05
CA MET A 52 -4.47 -8.92 10.14
C MET A 52 -3.90 -7.57 10.59
N GLU A 53 -3.03 -7.56 11.61
CA GLU A 53 -2.41 -6.33 12.10
C GLU A 53 -1.48 -5.72 11.05
N GLU A 54 -0.65 -6.52 10.38
CA GLU A 54 0.20 -6.06 9.29
C GLU A 54 -0.60 -5.42 8.16
N ALA A 55 -1.72 -6.02 7.76
CA ALA A 55 -2.60 -5.47 6.73
C ALA A 55 -3.23 -4.14 7.18
N SER A 56 -3.65 -4.03 8.44
CA SER A 56 -4.20 -2.80 9.02
C SER A 56 -3.19 -1.66 9.05
N VAL A 57 -1.99 -1.91 9.59
CA VAL A 57 -0.90 -0.94 9.66
C VAL A 57 -0.44 -0.51 8.26
N SER A 58 -0.31 -1.45 7.33
CA SER A 58 0.05 -1.15 5.94
C SER A 58 -0.99 -0.28 5.23
N PHE A 59 -2.28 -0.50 5.51
CA PHE A 59 -3.35 0.32 4.96
C PHE A 59 -3.32 1.75 5.52
N GLN A 60 -3.13 1.92 6.83
CA GLN A 60 -2.95 3.24 7.46
C GLN A 60 -1.74 3.97 6.85
N LEU A 61 -0.63 3.22 6.72
CA LEU A 61 0.49 3.41 5.80
C LEU A 61 0.12 4.19 4.53
N MET A 62 -0.60 3.49 3.67
CA MET A 62 -0.98 3.95 2.36
C MET A 62 -1.87 5.20 2.40
N VAL A 63 -2.77 5.31 3.37
CA VAL A 63 -3.64 6.51 3.50
C VAL A 63 -2.80 7.75 3.77
N GLU A 64 -1.85 7.67 4.70
CA GLU A 64 -0.96 8.79 5.01
C GLU A 64 -0.10 9.19 3.81
N VAL A 65 0.48 8.19 3.12
CA VAL A 65 1.27 8.45 1.92
C VAL A 65 0.42 9.06 0.81
N ARG A 66 -0.80 8.55 0.58
CA ARG A 66 -1.74 9.12 -0.39
C ARG A 66 -2.04 10.58 -0.08
N ASN A 67 -2.33 10.91 1.18
CA ASN A 67 -2.60 12.28 1.61
C ASN A 67 -1.39 13.17 1.35
N LYS A 68 -0.19 12.72 1.73
CA LYS A 68 1.03 13.50 1.55
C LYS A 68 1.39 13.75 0.09
N LEU A 69 1.15 12.76 -0.76
CA LEU A 69 1.37 12.91 -2.19
C LEU A 69 0.35 13.88 -2.83
N LEU A 70 -0.92 13.84 -2.41
CA LEU A 70 -1.93 14.80 -2.86
C LEU A 70 -1.60 16.23 -2.44
N GLU A 71 -1.14 16.44 -1.20
CA GLU A 71 -0.65 17.74 -0.73
C GLU A 71 0.53 18.23 -1.58
N SER A 72 1.52 17.37 -1.81
CA SER A 72 2.72 17.71 -2.59
C SER A 72 2.36 18.08 -4.04
N TYR A 73 1.41 17.36 -4.65
CA TYR A 73 0.90 17.70 -5.98
C TYR A 73 0.20 19.07 -6.00
N GLN A 74 -0.63 19.37 -5.00
CA GLN A 74 -1.31 20.66 -4.88
C GLN A 74 -0.32 21.82 -4.68
N GLU A 75 0.73 21.62 -3.89
CA GLU A 75 1.75 22.64 -3.64
C GLU A 75 2.56 22.96 -4.90
N LEU A 76 2.97 21.95 -5.66
CA LEU A 76 3.66 22.15 -6.95
C LEU A 76 2.82 22.95 -7.95
N MET A 77 1.50 22.74 -7.97
CA MET A 77 0.58 23.50 -8.82
C MET A 77 0.41 24.95 -8.35
N ARG A 78 0.44 25.21 -7.04
CA ARG A 78 0.40 26.59 -6.49
C ARG A 78 1.67 27.39 -6.73
N MET A 79 2.82 26.74 -6.92
CA MET A 79 4.08 27.42 -7.22
C MET A 79 4.24 27.86 -8.68
N GLN A 80 3.46 27.28 -9.61
CA GLN A 80 3.58 27.58 -11.05
C GLN A 80 2.60 28.65 -11.56
N VAL A 81 1.75 29.22 -10.70
CA VAL A 81 0.87 30.35 -11.02
C VAL A 81 1.48 31.70 -10.65
#